data_AF-A0A1H3SWG3-F1
#
_entry.id   AF-A0A1H3SWG3-F1
#
_cell.length_a   1.000
_cell.length_b   1.000
_cell.length_c   1.000
_cell.angle_alpha   90.00
_cell.angle_beta   90.00
_cell.angle_gamma   90.00
#
_symmetry.space_group_name_H-M   'P 1'
#
loop_
_entity.id
_entity.type
_entity.pdbx_description
1 polymer ?
#
loop_
_entity_poly.entity_id
_entity_poly.type
_entity_poly.pdbx_seq_one_letter_code
_entity_poly.pdbx_strand_id
1 'polypeptide(L)'
;MGTPNSRTGLAKTRLDQLFRDHSREIRREMHATEMAAAMAELGEPVTDTYLRMLRYGRRPFNPSDGKRRALASILDARPEQLPAGETGRAALNELWQAKLVTERKEPSTREVTDWLRRHHGVAITPRYLQQLRDGVANNPSAAIVGALAAYFGVPMDYLLAQPESGEEPAPATRVESEEDEVRLMSMRLFGVSPQGRAFITSVIEDVRRSEKLDPPAENGE
;
A
#
# COMPACT_ATOMS: atom_id res chain seq x y z
N MET A 1 -42.30 -0.99 6.69
CA MET A 1 -41.07 -1.34 5.94
C MET A 1 -40.01 -0.33 6.32
N GLY A 2 -39.07 -0.72 7.18
CA GLY A 2 -38.00 0.18 7.64
C GLY A 2 -36.99 0.39 6.52
N THR A 3 -36.72 1.66 6.20
CA THR A 3 -35.62 2.04 5.32
C THR A 3 -34.31 1.52 5.93
N PRO A 4 -33.52 0.71 5.22
CA PRO A 4 -32.21 0.32 5.71
C PRO A 4 -31.34 1.57 5.77
N ASN A 5 -30.70 1.74 6.92
CA ASN A 5 -30.01 2.94 7.38
C ASN A 5 -28.84 3.30 6.44
N SER A 6 -29.07 4.17 5.44
CA SER A 6 -28.07 4.57 4.41
C SER A 6 -26.75 5.07 5.01
N ARG A 7 -26.77 5.59 6.24
CA ARG A 7 -25.59 5.99 7.01
C ARG A 7 -24.66 4.83 7.38
N THR A 8 -25.21 3.65 7.68
CA THR A 8 -24.44 2.46 8.10
C THR A 8 -23.66 1.83 6.92
N GLY A 9 -24.26 1.80 5.73
CA GLY A 9 -23.60 1.25 4.53
C GLY A 9 -22.44 2.11 4.03
N LEU A 10 -22.52 3.43 4.21
CA LEU A 10 -21.52 4.37 3.68
C LEU A 10 -20.21 4.35 4.50
N ALA A 11 -20.32 4.40 5.82
CA ALA A 11 -19.15 4.33 6.71
C ALA A 11 -18.39 3.00 6.53
N LYS A 12 -19.13 1.90 6.35
CA LYS A 12 -18.59 0.58 5.97
C LYS A 12 -17.77 0.66 4.68
N THR A 13 -18.40 1.14 3.60
CA THR A 13 -17.78 1.19 2.26
C THR A 13 -16.55 2.08 2.24
N ARG A 14 -16.60 3.25 2.89
CA ARG A 14 -15.45 4.16 2.97
C ARG A 14 -14.31 3.58 3.79
N LEU A 15 -14.61 2.96 4.93
CA LEU A 15 -13.57 2.32 5.74
C LEU A 15 -12.89 1.20 4.95
N ASP A 16 -13.66 0.33 4.30
CA ASP A 16 -13.09 -0.75 3.48
C ASP A 16 -12.27 -0.23 2.30
N GLN A 17 -12.70 0.87 1.67
CA GLN A 17 -11.94 1.55 0.63
C GLN A 17 -10.60 2.08 1.16
N LEU A 18 -10.58 2.70 2.33
CA LEU A 18 -9.35 3.22 2.93
C LEU A 18 -8.33 2.13 3.28
N PHE A 19 -8.79 0.93 3.66
CA PHE A 19 -7.90 -0.21 3.84
C PHE A 19 -7.21 -0.63 2.53
N ARG A 20 -7.96 -0.66 1.42
CA ARG A 20 -7.41 -0.95 0.07
C ARG A 20 -6.41 0.11 -0.38
N ASP A 21 -6.75 1.38 -0.20
CA ASP A 21 -5.94 2.50 -0.68
C ASP A 21 -4.67 2.70 0.18
N HIS A 22 -4.73 2.40 1.47
CA HIS A 22 -3.58 2.41 2.37
C HIS A 22 -2.71 1.15 2.27
N SER A 23 -2.85 0.38 1.18
CA SER A 23 -2.01 -0.78 0.93
C SER A 23 -0.54 -0.36 0.79
N ARG A 24 0.33 -1.14 1.44
CA ARG A 24 1.77 -0.92 1.41
C ARG A 24 2.41 -1.89 0.44
N GLU A 25 3.39 -1.41 -0.29
CA GLU A 25 4.23 -2.26 -1.11
C GLU A 25 5.13 -3.10 -0.19
N ILE A 26 4.92 -4.40 -0.22
CA ILE A 26 5.75 -5.39 0.43
C ILE A 26 6.52 -6.16 -0.64
N ARG A 27 7.76 -6.51 -0.33
CA ARG A 27 8.56 -7.40 -1.19
C ARG A 27 8.54 -8.79 -0.57
N ARG A 28 8.10 -9.79 -1.32
CA ARG A 28 8.12 -11.20 -0.89
C ARG A 28 8.65 -12.12 -1.97
N GLU A 29 9.01 -13.33 -1.58
CA GLU A 29 9.44 -14.37 -2.53
C GLU A 29 8.33 -14.70 -3.54
N MET A 30 8.73 -14.94 -4.79
CA MET A 30 7.85 -15.46 -5.83
C MET A 30 7.43 -16.90 -5.54
N HIS A 31 6.17 -17.24 -5.69
CA HIS A 31 5.68 -18.62 -5.54
C HIS A 31 5.66 -19.40 -6.86
N ALA A 32 5.63 -20.74 -6.78
CA ALA A 32 5.61 -21.63 -7.96
C ALA A 32 4.39 -21.38 -8.87
N THR A 33 3.25 -21.05 -8.29
CA THR A 33 2.02 -20.71 -9.03
C THR A 33 2.19 -19.42 -9.84
N GLU A 34 2.81 -18.40 -9.25
CA GLU A 34 3.06 -17.12 -9.92
C GLU A 34 4.07 -17.30 -11.06
N MET A 35 5.13 -18.09 -10.83
CA MET A 35 6.10 -18.41 -11.88
C MET A 35 5.43 -19.19 -13.03
N ALA A 36 4.55 -20.15 -12.72
CA ALA A 36 3.82 -20.89 -13.74
C ALA A 36 2.92 -19.98 -14.58
N ALA A 37 2.25 -19.00 -13.96
CA ALA A 37 1.44 -18.00 -14.66
C ALA A 37 2.31 -17.13 -15.58
N ALA A 38 3.42 -16.59 -15.08
CA ALA A 38 4.36 -15.79 -15.86
C ALA A 38 4.98 -16.58 -17.03
N MET A 39 5.29 -17.86 -16.83
CA MET A 39 5.75 -18.75 -17.89
C MET A 39 4.70 -18.94 -18.98
N ALA A 40 3.41 -19.05 -18.62
CA ALA A 40 2.33 -19.14 -19.58
C ALA A 40 2.14 -17.86 -20.40
N GLU A 41 2.31 -16.68 -19.78
CA GLU A 41 2.29 -15.38 -20.47
C GLU A 41 3.43 -15.24 -21.50
N LEU A 42 4.58 -15.86 -21.23
CA LEU A 42 5.71 -15.93 -22.15
C LEU A 42 5.57 -17.03 -23.22
N GLY A 43 4.40 -17.68 -23.32
CA GLY A 43 4.12 -18.72 -24.31
C GLY A 43 4.73 -20.09 -24.00
N GLU A 44 5.27 -20.28 -22.79
CA GLU A 44 5.91 -21.53 -22.34
C GLU A 44 5.19 -22.12 -21.12
N PRO A 45 3.92 -22.54 -21.25
CA PRO A 45 3.12 -22.97 -20.12
C PRO A 45 3.74 -24.18 -19.43
N VAL A 46 3.86 -24.07 -18.11
CA VAL A 46 4.31 -25.14 -17.22
C VAL A 46 3.41 -25.19 -15.99
N THR A 47 3.31 -26.36 -15.36
CA THR A 47 2.60 -26.46 -14.09
C THR A 47 3.46 -25.98 -12.93
N ASP A 48 2.83 -25.46 -11.89
CA ASP A 48 3.50 -25.16 -10.61
C ASP A 48 4.17 -26.41 -10.02
N THR A 49 3.56 -27.57 -10.24
CA THR A 49 4.05 -28.89 -9.86
C THR A 49 5.33 -29.26 -10.61
N TYR A 50 5.40 -28.98 -11.92
CA TYR A 50 6.63 -29.14 -12.70
C TYR A 50 7.77 -28.30 -12.13
N LEU A 51 7.51 -27.03 -11.80
CA LEU A 51 8.50 -26.13 -11.22
C LEU A 51 8.96 -26.61 -9.84
N ARG A 52 8.06 -27.07 -8.98
CA ARG A 52 8.41 -27.70 -7.69
C ARG A 52 9.27 -28.95 -7.88
N MET A 53 8.94 -29.81 -8.84
CA MET A 53 9.72 -31.02 -9.12
C MET A 53 11.14 -30.70 -9.60
N LEU A 54 11.31 -29.66 -10.44
CA LEU A 54 12.62 -29.17 -10.84
C LEU A 54 13.41 -28.67 -9.62
N ARG A 55 12.83 -27.77 -8.83
CA ARG A 55 13.49 -27.15 -7.66
C ARG A 55 13.97 -28.18 -6.64
N TYR A 56 13.12 -29.16 -6.33
CA TYR A 56 13.41 -30.21 -5.35
C TYR A 56 14.20 -31.42 -5.91
N GLY A 57 14.61 -31.38 -7.18
CA GLY A 57 15.38 -32.47 -7.79
C GLY A 57 14.60 -33.77 -7.97
N ARG A 58 13.26 -33.73 -7.87
CA ARG A 58 12.38 -34.86 -8.21
C ARG A 58 12.33 -35.10 -9.72
N ARG A 59 12.72 -34.09 -10.50
CA ARG A 59 12.96 -34.18 -11.94
C ARG A 59 14.31 -33.54 -12.24
N PRO A 60 15.14 -34.13 -13.13
CA PRO A 60 16.37 -33.49 -13.57
C PRO A 60 16.06 -32.13 -14.23
N PHE A 61 16.89 -31.14 -13.96
CA PHE A 61 16.78 -29.83 -14.59
C PHE A 61 17.27 -29.89 -16.03
N ASN A 62 16.34 -30.16 -16.95
CA ASN A 62 16.57 -30.17 -18.39
C ASN A 62 15.34 -29.59 -19.13
N PRO A 63 15.03 -28.28 -18.93
CA PRO A 63 13.96 -27.63 -19.67
C PRO A 63 14.31 -27.49 -21.17
N SER A 64 13.28 -27.39 -22.02
CA SER A 64 13.48 -26.96 -23.41
C SER A 64 14.10 -25.56 -23.44
N ASP A 65 14.76 -25.21 -24.55
CA ASP A 65 15.43 -23.91 -24.68
C ASP A 65 14.47 -22.72 -24.50
N GLY A 66 13.24 -22.84 -25.01
CA GLY A 66 12.19 -21.84 -24.79
C GLY A 66 11.81 -21.69 -23.31
N LYS A 67 11.56 -22.81 -22.60
CA LYS A 67 11.30 -22.80 -21.14
C LYS A 67 12.46 -22.24 -20.34
N ARG A 68 13.70 -22.53 -20.73
CA ARG A 68 14.89 -21.98 -20.08
C ARG A 68 14.98 -20.46 -20.26
N ARG A 69 14.72 -19.96 -21.48
CA ARG A 69 14.69 -18.52 -21.75
C ARG A 69 13.57 -17.82 -20.99
N ALA A 70 12.39 -18.41 -20.93
CA ALA A 70 11.27 -17.88 -20.16
C ALA A 70 11.59 -17.82 -18.66
N LEU A 71 12.14 -18.89 -18.07
CA LEU A 71 12.60 -18.90 -16.68
C LEU A 71 13.65 -17.83 -16.42
N ALA A 72 14.65 -17.71 -17.30
CA ALA A 72 15.71 -16.72 -17.18
C ALA A 72 15.14 -15.29 -17.23
N SER A 73 14.24 -15.02 -18.17
CA SER A 73 13.56 -13.72 -18.30
C SER A 73 12.80 -13.34 -17.02
N ILE A 74 12.01 -14.24 -16.46
CA ILE A 74 11.23 -13.98 -15.23
C ILE A 74 12.15 -13.73 -14.03
N LEU A 75 13.29 -14.43 -13.99
CA LEU A 75 14.28 -14.33 -12.92
C LEU A 75 15.30 -13.19 -13.12
N ASP A 76 15.10 -12.32 -14.11
CA ASP A 76 16.03 -11.25 -14.50
C ASP A 76 17.47 -11.77 -14.75
N ALA A 77 17.58 -12.99 -15.28
CA ALA A 77 18.82 -13.70 -15.53
C ALA A 77 19.01 -14.00 -17.03
N ARG A 78 20.24 -14.37 -17.40
CA ARG A 78 20.55 -14.86 -18.74
C ARG A 78 20.36 -16.38 -18.84
N PRO A 79 19.95 -16.92 -20.01
CA PRO A 79 19.74 -18.37 -20.18
C PRO A 79 20.98 -19.22 -19.86
N GLU A 80 22.19 -18.68 -20.05
CA GLU A 80 23.45 -19.36 -19.78
C GLU A 80 23.70 -19.56 -18.28
N GLN A 81 23.05 -18.76 -17.42
CA GLN A 81 23.07 -18.92 -15.96
C GLN A 81 22.18 -20.08 -15.49
N LEU A 82 21.42 -20.71 -16.38
CA LEU A 82 20.60 -21.90 -16.11
C LEU A 82 21.08 -23.10 -16.94
N PRO A 83 22.30 -23.63 -16.68
CA PRO A 83 22.82 -24.80 -17.41
C PRO A 83 21.96 -26.05 -17.15
N ALA A 84 22.13 -27.12 -17.94
CA ALA A 84 21.41 -28.37 -17.66
C ALA A 84 22.00 -29.11 -16.44
N GLY A 85 21.20 -29.99 -15.85
CA GLY A 85 21.61 -30.84 -14.74
C GLY A 85 21.60 -30.14 -13.38
N GLU A 86 22.37 -30.67 -12.45
CA GLU A 86 22.33 -30.27 -11.04
C GLU A 86 22.77 -28.82 -10.81
N THR A 87 23.74 -28.34 -11.58
CA THR A 87 24.19 -26.94 -11.55
C THR A 87 23.08 -25.97 -11.92
N GLY A 88 22.26 -26.31 -12.92
CA GLY A 88 21.10 -25.52 -13.30
C GLY A 88 20.01 -25.50 -12.24
N ARG A 89 19.81 -26.64 -11.58
CA ARG A 89 18.87 -26.74 -10.46
C ARG A 89 19.28 -25.83 -9.30
N ALA A 90 20.56 -25.84 -8.95
CA ALA A 90 21.10 -24.98 -7.91
C ALA A 90 20.95 -23.50 -8.28
N ALA A 91 21.34 -23.12 -9.51
CA ALA A 91 21.20 -21.76 -10.02
C ALA A 91 19.72 -21.30 -10.06
N LEU A 92 18.80 -22.17 -10.49
CA LEU A 92 17.36 -21.90 -10.44
C LEU A 92 16.92 -21.58 -9.01
N ASN A 93 17.32 -22.38 -8.03
CA ASN A 93 16.91 -22.16 -6.64
C ASN A 93 17.48 -20.87 -6.07
N GLU A 94 18.73 -20.53 -6.38
CA GLU A 94 19.37 -19.28 -5.95
C GLU A 94 18.69 -18.05 -6.54
N LEU A 95 18.52 -18.02 -7.87
CA LEU A 95 17.86 -16.92 -8.58
C LEU A 95 16.40 -16.76 -8.15
N TRP A 96 15.71 -17.86 -7.93
CA TRP A 96 14.33 -17.83 -7.43
C TRP A 96 14.23 -17.22 -6.04
N GLN A 97 15.13 -17.61 -5.12
CA GLN A 97 15.16 -17.04 -3.77
C GLN A 97 15.51 -15.56 -3.77
N ALA A 98 16.37 -15.12 -4.69
CA ALA A 98 16.70 -13.70 -4.86
C ALA A 98 15.55 -12.89 -5.48
N LYS A 99 14.63 -13.53 -6.22
CA LYS A 99 13.52 -12.85 -6.89
C LYS A 99 12.44 -12.45 -5.89
N LEU A 100 12.41 -11.16 -5.59
CA LEU A 100 11.35 -10.53 -4.83
C LEU A 100 10.26 -9.98 -5.76
N VAL A 101 9.02 -10.34 -5.48
CA VAL A 101 7.81 -9.76 -6.09
C VAL A 101 7.31 -8.65 -5.17
N THR A 102 7.02 -7.50 -5.77
CA THR A 102 6.33 -6.41 -5.07
C THR A 102 4.83 -6.70 -5.07
N GLU A 103 4.25 -6.81 -3.89
CA GLU A 103 2.82 -7.00 -3.67
C GLU A 103 2.27 -5.82 -2.88
N ARG A 104 1.06 -5.37 -3.20
CA ARG A 104 0.33 -4.41 -2.38
C ARG A 104 -0.44 -5.16 -1.31
N LYS A 105 -0.06 -4.98 -0.05
CA LYS A 105 -0.72 -5.62 1.09
C LYS A 105 -1.49 -4.58 1.89
N GLU A 106 -2.79 -4.82 2.06
CA GLU A 106 -3.62 -4.06 2.99
C GLU A 106 -3.11 -4.18 4.43
N PRO A 107 -3.20 -3.11 5.23
CA PRO A 107 -2.91 -3.21 6.65
C PRO A 107 -3.88 -4.18 7.31
N SER A 108 -3.35 -5.11 8.08
CA SER A 108 -4.19 -6.03 8.85
C SER A 108 -4.93 -5.28 9.95
N THR A 109 -6.10 -5.78 10.29
CA THR A 109 -6.93 -5.21 11.36
C THR A 109 -6.16 -5.10 12.68
N ARG A 110 -5.27 -6.07 12.97
CA ARG A 110 -4.39 -6.05 14.13
C ARG A 110 -3.38 -4.89 14.09
N GLU A 111 -2.69 -4.71 12.97
CA GLU A 111 -1.72 -3.62 12.80
C GLU A 111 -2.38 -2.26 13.02
N VAL A 112 -3.59 -2.07 12.48
CA VAL A 112 -4.38 -0.85 12.70
C VAL A 112 -4.71 -0.70 14.18
N THR A 113 -5.30 -1.69 14.84
CA THR A 113 -5.62 -1.58 16.28
C THR A 113 -4.41 -1.31 17.17
N ASP A 114 -3.25 -1.91 16.85
CA ASP A 114 -2.01 -1.68 17.59
C ASP A 114 -1.49 -0.25 17.38
N TRP A 115 -1.69 0.32 16.19
CA TRP A 115 -1.35 1.72 15.91
C TRP A 115 -2.28 2.67 16.68
N LEU A 116 -3.61 2.46 16.65
CA LEU A 116 -4.57 3.29 17.38
C LEU A 116 -4.25 3.34 18.87
N ARG A 117 -3.92 2.19 19.46
CA ARG A 117 -3.54 2.10 20.87
C ARG A 117 -2.27 2.89 21.17
N ARG A 118 -1.25 2.78 20.32
CA ARG A 118 0.07 3.42 20.52
C ARG A 118 0.04 4.93 20.32
N HIS A 119 -0.70 5.42 19.33
CA HIS A 119 -0.64 6.82 18.90
C HIS A 119 -1.82 7.67 19.41
N HIS A 120 -2.97 7.07 19.68
CA HIS A 120 -4.18 7.78 20.12
C HIS A 120 -4.74 7.27 21.47
N GLY A 121 -4.11 6.26 22.09
CA GLY A 121 -4.58 5.68 23.35
C GLY A 121 -5.92 4.92 23.22
N VAL A 122 -6.41 4.70 21.99
CA VAL A 122 -7.70 4.05 21.73
C VAL A 122 -7.47 2.54 21.60
N ALA A 123 -7.98 1.78 22.58
CA ALA A 123 -7.91 0.32 22.57
C ALA A 123 -9.23 -0.28 22.06
N ILE A 124 -9.18 -0.85 20.85
CA ILE A 124 -10.28 -1.64 20.29
C ILE A 124 -9.76 -3.03 19.88
N THR A 125 -10.67 -4.01 19.81
CA THR A 125 -10.28 -5.36 19.37
C THR A 125 -10.23 -5.44 17.84
N PRO A 126 -9.37 -6.29 17.25
CA PRO A 126 -9.38 -6.53 15.81
C PRO A 126 -10.74 -7.02 15.32
N ARG A 127 -11.45 -7.82 16.12
CA ARG A 127 -12.80 -8.27 15.82
C ARG A 127 -13.79 -7.09 15.70
N TYR A 128 -13.73 -6.12 16.62
CA TYR A 128 -14.61 -4.96 16.56
C TYR A 128 -14.33 -4.09 15.34
N LEU A 129 -13.06 -3.88 14.98
CA LEU A 129 -12.69 -3.16 13.76
C LEU A 129 -13.14 -3.90 12.49
N GLN A 130 -13.08 -5.23 12.48
CA GLN A 130 -13.68 -6.03 11.40
C GLN A 130 -15.20 -5.84 11.32
N GLN A 131 -15.90 -5.83 12.46
CA GLN A 131 -17.34 -5.56 12.49
C GLN A 131 -17.70 -4.16 11.96
N LEU A 132 -16.84 -3.16 12.15
CA LEU A 132 -17.00 -1.84 11.54
C LEU A 132 -16.80 -1.91 10.01
N ARG A 133 -15.78 -2.64 9.52
CA ARG A 133 -15.55 -2.88 8.08
C ARG A 133 -16.66 -3.68 7.40
N ASP A 134 -17.30 -4.57 8.14
CA ASP A 134 -18.42 -5.39 7.66
C ASP A 134 -19.76 -4.65 7.80
N GLY A 135 -19.81 -3.54 8.55
CA GLY A 135 -21.01 -2.77 8.84
C GLY A 135 -21.93 -3.39 9.89
N VAL A 136 -21.47 -4.45 10.57
CA VAL A 136 -22.17 -5.12 11.69
C VAL A 136 -22.19 -4.21 12.91
N ALA A 137 -21.08 -3.50 13.17
CA ALA A 137 -21.03 -2.41 14.12
C ALA A 137 -21.11 -1.08 13.36
N ASN A 138 -21.90 -0.13 13.86
CA ASN A 138 -22.19 1.10 13.12
C ASN A 138 -22.25 2.38 13.98
N ASN A 139 -21.98 2.27 15.29
CA ASN A 139 -21.91 3.41 16.20
C ASN A 139 -20.57 3.45 16.96
N PRO A 140 -19.42 3.59 16.25
CA PRO A 140 -18.15 3.83 16.92
C PRO A 140 -18.15 5.17 17.65
N SER A 141 -17.42 5.25 18.77
CA SER A 141 -17.25 6.53 19.47
C SER A 141 -16.48 7.54 18.60
N ALA A 142 -16.70 8.83 18.84
CA ALA A 142 -15.96 9.91 18.16
C ALA A 142 -14.43 9.74 18.27
N ALA A 143 -13.94 9.24 19.41
CA ALA A 143 -12.52 8.94 19.62
C ALA A 143 -12.00 7.85 18.66
N ILE A 144 -12.78 6.80 18.42
CA ILE A 144 -12.42 5.72 17.49
C ILE A 144 -12.42 6.23 16.05
N VAL A 145 -13.44 6.99 15.66
CA VAL A 145 -13.53 7.57 14.31
C VAL A 145 -12.37 8.53 14.06
N GLY A 146 -12.06 9.41 15.01
CA GLY A 146 -10.92 10.34 14.90
C GLY A 146 -9.58 9.61 14.80
N ALA A 147 -9.37 8.53 15.56
CA ALA A 147 -8.15 7.73 15.50
C ALA A 147 -8.01 6.96 14.17
N LEU A 148 -9.11 6.45 13.62
CA LEU A 148 -9.11 5.82 12.28
C LEU A 148 -8.85 6.85 11.18
N ALA A 149 -9.50 8.02 11.26
CA ALA A 149 -9.28 9.12 10.33
C ALA A 149 -7.80 9.55 10.31
N ALA A 150 -7.19 9.68 11.49
CA ALA A 150 -5.76 9.98 11.63
C ALA A 150 -4.85 8.87 11.06
N TYR A 151 -5.19 7.59 11.28
CA TYR A 151 -4.42 6.46 10.71
C TYR A 151 -4.41 6.50 9.18
N PHE A 152 -5.58 6.72 8.56
CA PHE A 152 -5.73 6.74 7.11
C PHE A 152 -5.38 8.08 6.47
N GLY A 153 -5.12 9.12 7.27
CA GLY A 153 -4.84 10.46 6.77
C GLY A 153 -6.02 11.07 6.04
N VAL A 154 -7.24 10.92 6.58
CA VAL A 154 -8.47 11.53 6.04
C VAL A 154 -9.17 12.40 7.09
N PRO A 155 -10.00 13.37 6.70
CA PRO A 155 -10.82 14.12 7.63
C PRO A 155 -11.79 13.20 8.39
N MET A 156 -12.08 13.52 9.66
CA MET A 156 -13.06 12.76 10.46
C MET A 156 -14.45 12.75 9.78
N ASP A 157 -14.83 13.88 9.19
CA ASP A 157 -16.08 14.03 8.44
C ASP A 157 -16.12 13.14 7.21
N TYR A 158 -14.98 12.74 6.62
CA TYR A 158 -14.99 11.77 5.52
C TYR A 158 -15.60 10.43 5.93
N LEU A 159 -15.36 9.98 7.17
CA LEU A 159 -15.95 8.74 7.69
C LEU A 159 -17.41 8.90 8.13
N LEU A 160 -17.85 10.14 8.39
CA LEU A 160 -19.17 10.47 8.96
C LEU A 160 -20.16 11.12 7.98
N ALA A 161 -19.68 11.73 6.90
CA ALA A 161 -20.47 12.58 6.01
C ALA A 161 -21.41 11.75 5.14
N GLN A 162 -22.64 12.24 4.98
CA GLN A 162 -23.56 11.79 3.92
C GLN A 162 -23.19 12.48 2.60
N PRO A 163 -23.52 11.91 1.43
CA PRO A 163 -23.37 12.57 0.14
C PRO A 163 -24.46 13.64 -0.03
N GLU A 164 -24.44 14.68 0.80
CA GLU A 164 -25.23 15.88 0.53
C GLU A 164 -24.31 16.83 -0.25
N SER A 165 -24.63 17.04 -1.53
CA SER A 165 -23.99 17.99 -2.46
C SER A 165 -22.75 17.46 -3.20
N GLY A 166 -22.98 16.69 -4.27
CA GLY A 166 -22.28 16.78 -5.58
C GLY A 166 -20.76 16.61 -5.71
N GLU A 167 -19.99 16.78 -4.64
CA GLU A 167 -18.53 16.74 -4.62
C GLU A 167 -18.13 15.57 -3.72
N GLU A 168 -17.71 14.47 -4.32
CA GLU A 168 -17.14 13.36 -3.57
C GLU A 168 -15.77 13.82 -3.01
N PRO A 169 -15.56 13.88 -1.69
CA PRO A 169 -14.23 14.12 -1.16
C PRO A 169 -13.33 12.96 -1.59
N ALA A 170 -12.44 13.21 -2.54
CA ALA A 170 -11.48 12.21 -2.99
C ALA A 170 -10.52 11.86 -1.83
N PRO A 171 -10.10 10.58 -1.70
CA PRO A 171 -9.03 10.22 -0.79
C PRO A 171 -7.76 10.99 -1.19
N ALA A 172 -7.07 11.59 -0.21
CA ALA A 172 -5.89 12.43 -0.37
C ALA A 172 -4.67 11.73 -1.05
N THR A 173 -4.82 10.49 -1.48
CA THR A 173 -3.81 9.71 -2.21
C THR A 173 -3.81 9.95 -3.71
N ARG A 174 -4.81 10.66 -4.27
CA ARG A 174 -4.78 11.11 -5.65
C ARG A 174 -4.33 12.57 -5.69
N VAL A 175 -3.03 12.79 -5.87
CA VAL A 175 -2.50 14.13 -6.11
C VAL A 175 -2.74 14.45 -7.59
N GLU A 176 -3.70 15.31 -7.89
CA GLU A 176 -4.03 15.70 -9.27
C GLU A 176 -3.68 17.16 -9.58
N SER A 177 -3.41 17.96 -8.54
CA SER A 177 -3.16 19.39 -8.63
C SER A 177 -2.13 19.89 -7.60
N GLU A 178 -1.54 21.07 -7.84
CA GLU A 178 -0.64 21.74 -6.88
C GLU A 178 -1.33 22.00 -5.53
N GLU A 179 -2.64 22.29 -5.55
CA GLU A 179 -3.44 22.49 -4.33
C GLU A 179 -3.56 21.19 -3.50
N ASP A 180 -3.64 20.03 -4.15
CA ASP A 180 -3.64 18.73 -3.49
C ASP A 180 -2.26 18.41 -2.87
N GLU A 181 -1.17 18.80 -3.53
CA GLU A 181 0.19 18.66 -2.99
C GLU A 181 0.37 19.48 -1.72
N VAL A 182 0.00 20.76 -1.76
CA VAL A 182 0.08 21.67 -0.60
C VAL A 182 -0.81 21.17 0.55
N ARG A 183 -2.01 20.66 0.23
CA ARG A 183 -2.91 20.04 1.21
C ARG A 183 -2.27 18.80 1.84
N LEU A 184 -1.67 17.91 1.05
CA LEU A 184 -1.00 16.70 1.55
C LEU A 184 0.22 17.03 2.43
N MET A 185 1.01 18.05 2.07
CA MET A 185 2.10 18.56 2.90
C MET A 185 1.58 19.10 4.23
N SER A 186 0.48 19.87 4.20
CA SER A 186 -0.18 20.40 5.40
C SER A 186 -0.66 19.28 6.33
N MET A 187 -1.19 18.19 5.77
CA MET A 187 -1.62 17.02 6.55
C MET A 187 -0.45 16.29 7.22
N ARG A 188 0.72 16.22 6.56
CA ARG A 188 1.93 15.61 7.13
C ARG A 188 2.55 16.44 8.25
N LEU A 189 2.26 17.74 8.33
CA LEU A 189 2.67 18.60 9.44
C LEU A 189 1.86 18.32 10.72
N PHE A 190 0.69 17.69 10.60
CA PHE A 190 -0.13 17.31 11.73
C PHE A 190 0.55 16.19 12.54
N GLY A 191 0.90 16.47 13.80
CA GLY A 191 1.63 15.52 14.67
C GLY A 191 3.15 15.72 14.73
N VAL A 192 3.72 16.64 13.93
CA VAL A 192 5.12 17.07 14.10
C VAL A 192 5.25 17.89 15.39
N SER A 193 6.34 17.73 16.14
CA SER A 193 6.60 18.49 17.38
C SER A 193 6.70 20.01 17.12
N PRO A 194 6.47 20.88 18.13
CA PRO A 194 6.63 22.33 17.95
C PRO A 194 8.00 22.73 17.38
N GLN A 195 9.08 22.09 17.84
CA GLN A 195 10.43 22.31 17.35
C GLN A 195 10.61 21.84 15.89
N GLY A 196 10.04 20.69 15.53
CA GLY A 196 10.05 20.20 14.16
C GLY A 196 9.27 21.10 13.20
N ARG A 197 8.12 21.65 13.65
CA ARG A 197 7.35 22.62 12.86
C ARG A 197 8.14 23.90 12.63
N ALA A 198 8.81 24.42 13.65
CA ALA A 198 9.66 25.61 13.52
C ALA A 198 10.81 25.40 12.51
N PHE A 199 11.43 24.22 12.53
CA PHE A 199 12.47 23.86 11.56
C PHE A 199 11.93 23.75 10.12
N ILE A 200 10.77 23.12 9.93
CA ILE A 200 10.16 23.02 8.60
C ILE A 200 9.75 24.41 8.09
N THR A 201 9.19 25.25 8.95
CA THR A 201 8.91 26.66 8.63
C THR A 201 10.18 27.39 8.17
N SER A 202 11.32 27.26 8.87
CA SER A 202 12.55 27.93 8.44
C SER A 202 13.06 27.46 7.08
N VAL A 203 12.93 26.16 6.77
CA VAL A 203 13.31 25.63 5.44
C VAL A 203 12.39 26.19 4.35
N ILE A 204 11.08 26.28 4.60
CA ILE A 204 10.12 26.88 3.66
C ILE A 204 10.48 28.35 3.39
N GLU A 205 10.81 29.12 4.44
CA GLU A 205 11.23 30.52 4.29
C GLU A 205 12.53 30.67 3.48
N ASP A 206 13.51 29.79 3.69
CA ASP A 206 14.76 29.83 2.92
C ASP A 206 14.54 29.48 1.43
N VAL A 207 13.65 28.54 1.13
CA VAL A 207 13.25 28.21 -0.25
C VAL A 207 12.53 29.41 -0.89
N ARG A 208 11.56 30.02 -0.19
CA ARG A 208 10.84 31.21 -0.66
C ARG A 208 11.78 32.37 -0.99
N ARG A 209 12.80 32.60 -0.15
CA ARG A 209 13.84 33.60 -0.39
C ARG A 209 14.69 33.25 -1.62
N SER A 210 15.06 31.98 -1.79
CA SER A 210 15.85 31.52 -2.95
C SER A 210 15.08 31.67 -4.27
N GLU A 211 13.76 31.51 -4.22
CA GLU A 211 12.85 31.64 -5.36
C GLU A 211 12.31 33.06 -5.56
N LYS A 212 12.71 34.01 -4.70
CA LYS A 212 12.28 35.42 -4.73
C LYS A 212 10.76 35.60 -4.64
N LEU A 213 10.11 34.78 -3.84
CA LEU A 213 8.65 34.78 -3.63
C LEU A 213 8.18 35.71 -2.51
N ASP A 214 9.12 36.34 -1.80
CA ASP A 214 8.80 37.32 -0.77
C ASP A 214 8.68 38.71 -1.41
N PRO A 215 7.62 39.48 -1.08
CA PRO A 215 7.47 40.83 -1.59
C PRO A 215 8.67 41.69 -1.16
N PRO A 216 9.17 42.60 -2.02
CA PRO A 216 10.17 43.56 -1.60
C PRO A 216 9.58 44.33 -0.42
N ALA A 217 10.33 44.41 0.69
CA ALA A 217 9.90 45.12 1.88
C ALA A 217 9.35 46.49 1.48
N GLU A 218 8.08 46.74 1.77
CA GLU A 218 7.50 48.08 1.69
C GLU A 218 8.32 48.96 2.64
N ASN A 219 9.23 49.75 2.06
CA ASN A 219 9.89 50.83 2.74
C ASN A 219 8.81 51.86 3.07
N GLY A 220 8.36 51.87 4.32
CA GLY A 220 7.52 52.94 4.83
C GLY A 220 8.29 54.26 4.86
N GLU A 221 7.79 55.24 4.12
CA GLU A 221 7.91 56.67 4.46
C GLU A 221 7.00 57.01 5.64
#